data_AF-A0A1G5P9X4-F1
#
_entry.id   AF-A0A1G5P9X4-F1
#
_cell.length_a   1.000
_cell.length_b   1.000
_cell.length_c   1.000
_cell.angle_alpha   90.00
_cell.angle_beta   90.00
_cell.angle_gamma   90.00
#
_symmetry.space_group_name_H-M   'P 1'
#
loop_
_entity.id
_entity.type
_entity.pdbx_description
1 polymer ?
#
loop_
_entity_poly.entity_id
_entity_poly.type
_entity_poly.pdbx_seq_one_letter_code
_entity_poly.pdbx_strand_id
1 'polypeptide(L)'
;MPTYEKDSRRLEISEPARAPGLSIFLGYGAMLPIAVGALAVLLLPDDAARVALSLTTIWGAVILIFLGGVRRGLSFRTAAGPSAAQLVMTFWLFGLGLLSLLLGPGSGALVLLLAGYVSLALVDPMSARRGEAPLFFERLRPVQMLVPVASLAVLVLWAD
;
A
#
# COMPACT_ATOMS: atom_id res chain seq x y z
N MET A 1 10.92 -23.06 26.95
CA MET A 1 11.36 -22.48 25.66
C MET A 1 11.32 -23.59 24.62
N PRO A 2 10.54 -23.48 23.53
CA PRO A 2 10.53 -24.52 22.52
C PRO A 2 11.87 -24.53 21.78
N THR A 3 12.41 -25.73 21.57
CA THR A 3 13.68 -26.01 20.88
C THR A 3 13.54 -25.81 19.37
N TYR A 4 13.35 -24.56 18.92
CA TYR A 4 13.30 -24.23 17.48
C TYR A 4 14.64 -24.42 16.76
N GLU A 5 15.72 -24.57 17.50
CA GLU A 5 17.08 -24.53 16.96
C GLU A 5 17.40 -25.76 16.10
N LYS A 6 16.86 -26.94 16.45
CA LYS A 6 17.13 -28.21 15.74
C LYS A 6 16.51 -28.28 14.33
N ASP A 7 15.41 -27.56 14.10
CA ASP A 7 14.67 -27.55 12.83
C ASP A 7 14.69 -26.16 12.15
N SER A 8 15.74 -25.37 12.41
CA SER A 8 15.88 -24.02 11.84
C SER A 8 16.80 -23.97 10.62
N ARG A 9 16.53 -23.02 9.71
CA ARG A 9 17.41 -22.71 8.56
C ARG A 9 17.99 -21.30 8.72
N ARG A 10 19.31 -21.17 8.60
CA ARG A 10 19.99 -19.86 8.52
C ARG A 10 20.03 -19.36 7.09
N LEU A 11 19.63 -18.11 6.87
CA LEU A 11 19.72 -17.41 5.60
C LEU A 11 20.64 -16.19 5.76
N GLU A 12 21.53 -15.98 4.80
CA GLU A 12 22.34 -14.76 4.69
C GLU A 12 21.84 -13.98 3.46
N ILE A 13 21.37 -12.75 3.68
CA ILE A 13 20.70 -11.95 2.66
C ILE A 13 21.40 -10.59 2.60
N SER A 14 21.85 -10.21 1.40
CA SER A 14 22.32 -8.86 1.10
C SER A 14 21.17 -8.04 0.53
N GLU A 15 20.90 -6.88 1.13
CA GLU A 15 19.82 -5.99 0.70
C GLU A 15 20.38 -4.71 0.06
N PRO A 16 19.98 -4.35 -1.16
CA PRO A 16 20.46 -3.14 -1.81
C PRO A 16 19.80 -1.89 -1.21
N ALA A 17 20.59 -0.85 -1.01
CA ALA A 17 20.09 0.47 -0.62
C ALA A 17 19.31 1.18 -1.74
N ARG A 18 19.54 0.80 -3.00
CA ARG A 18 18.78 1.28 -4.17
C ARG A 18 17.73 0.26 -4.56
N ALA A 19 16.55 0.76 -4.93
CA ALA A 19 15.47 -0.10 -5.40
C ALA A 19 15.89 -0.81 -6.71
N PRO A 20 15.79 -2.14 -6.79
CA PRO A 20 15.98 -2.87 -8.04
C PRO A 20 15.00 -2.36 -9.11
N GLY A 21 15.41 -2.33 -10.38
CA GLY A 21 14.59 -1.79 -11.46
C GLY A 21 13.20 -2.43 -11.57
N LEU A 22 13.12 -3.76 -11.40
CA LEU A 22 11.85 -4.47 -11.41
C LEU A 22 10.95 -4.06 -10.23
N SER A 23 11.51 -3.78 -9.05
CA SER A 23 10.76 -3.29 -7.89
C SER A 23 10.20 -1.88 -8.12
N ILE A 24 10.94 -1.03 -8.85
CA ILE A 24 10.46 0.29 -9.27
C ILE A 24 9.30 0.12 -10.25
N PHE A 25 9.48 -0.70 -11.29
CA PHE A 25 8.46 -0.94 -12.30
C PHE A 25 7.16 -1.48 -11.70
N LEU A 26 7.24 -2.52 -10.87
CA LEU A 26 6.05 -3.11 -10.22
C LEU A 26 5.46 -2.15 -9.18
N GLY A 27 6.30 -1.43 -8.44
CA GLY A 27 5.88 -0.49 -7.42
C GLY A 27 5.06 0.66 -8.00
N TYR A 28 5.58 1.35 -9.02
CA TYR A 28 4.84 2.43 -9.68
C TYR A 28 3.73 1.91 -10.60
N GLY A 29 3.95 0.78 -11.27
CA GLY A 29 2.96 0.15 -12.14
C GLY A 29 1.64 -0.13 -11.42
N ALA A 30 1.69 -0.55 -10.15
CA ALA A 30 0.49 -0.73 -9.34
C ALA A 30 -0.24 0.58 -8.98
N MET A 31 0.46 1.72 -8.96
CA MET A 31 -0.12 3.04 -8.65
C MET A 31 -0.74 3.69 -9.89
N LEU A 32 -0.23 3.40 -11.08
CA LEU A 32 -0.65 4.06 -12.34
C LEU A 32 -2.15 3.97 -12.59
N PRO A 33 -2.85 2.84 -12.39
CA PRO A 33 -4.29 2.79 -12.62
C PRO A 33 -5.09 3.74 -11.73
N ILE A 34 -4.58 4.11 -10.55
CA ILE A 34 -5.23 5.11 -9.68
C ILE A 34 -5.11 6.50 -10.31
N ALA A 35 -3.93 6.85 -10.82
CA ALA A 35 -3.70 8.13 -11.47
C ALA A 35 -4.46 8.26 -12.81
N VAL A 36 -4.41 7.21 -13.64
CA VAL A 36 -5.16 7.16 -14.89
C VAL A 36 -6.66 7.23 -14.63
N GLY A 37 -7.13 6.51 -13.61
CA GLY A 37 -8.51 6.54 -13.16
C GLY A 37 -8.96 7.92 -12.71
N ALA A 38 -8.14 8.62 -11.90
CA ALA A 38 -8.43 9.99 -11.49
C ALA A 38 -8.52 10.95 -12.69
N LEU A 39 -7.59 10.86 -13.65
CA LEU A 39 -7.68 11.65 -14.89
C LEU A 39 -8.93 11.31 -15.70
N ALA A 40 -9.30 10.04 -15.79
CA ALA A 40 -10.51 9.62 -16.50
C ALA A 40 -11.79 10.19 -15.87
N VAL A 41 -11.88 10.23 -14.53
CA VAL A 41 -13.02 10.88 -13.84
C VAL A 41 -13.16 12.36 -14.21
N LEU A 42 -12.04 13.08 -14.34
CA LEU A 42 -12.05 14.50 -14.66
C LEU A 42 -12.35 14.83 -16.12
N LEU A 43 -12.07 13.90 -17.04
CA LEU A 43 -12.11 14.15 -18.49
C LEU A 43 -13.31 13.51 -19.19
N LEU A 44 -13.94 12.50 -18.57
CA LEU A 44 -15.05 11.76 -19.17
C LEU A 44 -16.41 12.35 -18.78
N PRO A 45 -17.47 12.12 -19.59
CA PRO A 45 -18.84 12.48 -19.23
C PRO A 45 -19.32 11.74 -17.96
N ASP A 46 -20.29 12.31 -17.24
CA ASP A 46 -20.72 11.88 -15.92
C ASP A 46 -20.93 10.36 -15.73
N ASP A 47 -21.60 9.69 -16.67
CA ASP A 47 -21.84 8.25 -16.57
C ASP A 47 -20.55 7.44 -16.67
N ALA A 48 -19.66 7.82 -17.58
CA ALA A 48 -18.35 7.20 -17.74
C ALA A 48 -17.38 7.58 -16.60
N ALA A 49 -17.49 8.80 -16.08
CA ALA A 49 -16.75 9.26 -14.91
C ALA A 49 -17.12 8.45 -13.65
N ARG A 50 -18.41 8.18 -13.43
CA ARG A 50 -18.88 7.30 -12.33
C ARG A 50 -18.33 5.88 -12.43
N VAL A 51 -18.26 5.33 -13.64
CA VAL A 51 -17.62 4.01 -13.87
C VAL A 51 -16.12 4.08 -13.59
N ALA A 52 -15.43 5.11 -14.08
CA ALA A 52 -14.00 5.32 -13.82
C ALA A 52 -13.71 5.45 -12.31
N LEU A 53 -14.54 6.20 -11.58
CA LEU A 53 -14.44 6.34 -10.12
C LEU A 53 -14.59 4.98 -9.42
N SER A 54 -15.56 4.19 -9.84
CA SER A 54 -15.81 2.85 -9.29
C SER A 54 -14.61 1.94 -9.48
N LEU A 55 -14.08 1.86 -10.71
CA LEU A 55 -12.90 1.04 -11.03
C LEU A 55 -11.66 1.53 -10.28
N THR A 56 -11.48 2.85 -10.17
CA THR A 56 -10.37 3.47 -9.43
C THR A 56 -10.42 3.12 -7.94
N THR A 57 -11.61 3.20 -7.34
CA THR A 57 -11.83 2.89 -5.93
C THR A 57 -11.57 1.41 -5.66
N ILE A 58 -12.12 0.52 -6.51
CA ILE A 58 -11.90 -0.93 -6.39
C ILE A 58 -10.42 -1.27 -6.51
N TRP A 59 -9.74 -0.74 -7.54
CA TRP A 59 -8.31 -0.98 -7.73
C TRP A 59 -7.48 -0.45 -6.55
N GLY A 60 -7.76 0.78 -6.10
CA GLY A 60 -7.11 1.39 -4.95
C GLY A 60 -7.24 0.55 -3.69
N ALA A 61 -8.43 -0.01 -3.45
CA ALA A 61 -8.67 -0.91 -2.32
C ALA A 61 -7.94 -2.25 -2.45
N VAL A 62 -7.99 -2.88 -3.63
CA VAL A 62 -7.30 -4.16 -3.90
C VAL A 62 -5.80 -4.03 -3.69
N ILE A 63 -5.20 -2.94 -4.19
CA ILE A 63 -3.76 -2.69 -3.97
C ILE A 63 -3.46 -2.44 -2.50
N LEU A 64 -4.32 -1.73 -1.77
CA LEU A 64 -4.12 -1.50 -0.34
C LEU A 64 -4.18 -2.81 0.47
N ILE A 65 -5.13 -3.69 0.16
CA ILE A 65 -5.25 -5.04 0.73
C ILE A 65 -4.00 -5.87 0.41
N PHE A 66 -3.57 -5.86 -0.86
CA PHE A 66 -2.35 -6.55 -1.29
C PHE A 66 -1.12 -6.06 -0.50
N LEU A 67 -0.96 -4.75 -0.31
CA LEU A 67 0.13 -4.18 0.47
C LEU A 67 0.06 -4.55 1.96
N GLY A 68 -1.14 -4.70 2.52
CA GLY A 68 -1.34 -5.34 3.83
C GLY A 68 -0.77 -6.77 3.85
N GLY A 69 -1.08 -7.58 2.83
CA GLY A 69 -0.50 -8.91 2.64
C GLY A 69 1.03 -8.92 2.49
N VAL A 70 1.60 -7.96 1.75
CA VAL A 70 3.06 -7.80 1.63
C VAL A 70 3.69 -7.52 3.00
N ARG A 71 3.11 -6.60 3.80
CA ARG A 71 3.59 -6.33 5.16
C ARG A 71 3.49 -7.55 6.06
N ARG A 72 2.45 -8.37 5.91
CA ARG A 72 2.36 -9.65 6.61
C ARG A 72 3.46 -10.62 6.19
N GLY A 73 3.77 -10.67 4.90
CA GLY A 73 4.88 -11.47 4.36
C GLY A 73 6.23 -11.05 4.95
N LEU A 74 6.47 -9.73 5.02
CA LEU A 74 7.68 -9.16 5.61
C LEU A 74 7.83 -9.45 7.11
N SER A 75 6.75 -9.69 7.84
CA SER A 75 6.87 -10.00 9.28
C SER A 75 7.27 -11.45 9.57
N PHE A 76 7.21 -12.35 8.57
CA PHE A 76 7.71 -13.73 8.72
C PHE A 76 9.23 -13.83 8.82
N ARG A 77 9.97 -12.83 8.30
CA ARG A 77 11.44 -12.77 8.36
C ARG A 77 11.97 -12.09 9.63
N THR A 78 11.09 -11.70 10.55
CA THR A 78 11.50 -11.13 11.84
C THR A 78 11.97 -12.26 12.76
N ALA A 79 13.22 -12.21 13.24
CA ALA A 79 13.87 -13.31 13.96
C ALA A 79 13.13 -13.77 15.24
N ALA A 80 12.48 -12.85 15.96
CA ALA A 80 11.69 -13.15 17.15
C ALA A 80 10.19 -13.37 16.87
N GLY A 81 9.80 -13.48 15.59
CA GLY A 81 8.41 -13.46 15.15
C GLY A 81 7.88 -12.04 14.91
N PRO A 82 6.64 -11.92 14.40
CA PRO A 82 6.07 -10.62 14.02
C PRO A 82 5.84 -9.73 15.24
N SER A 83 6.23 -8.45 15.15
CA SER A 83 5.92 -7.47 16.19
C SER A 83 4.44 -7.08 16.18
N ALA A 84 3.92 -6.63 17.32
CA ALA A 84 2.55 -6.13 17.40
C ALA A 84 2.30 -4.98 16.42
N ALA A 85 3.27 -4.07 16.25
CA ALA A 85 3.19 -2.98 15.29
C ALA A 85 3.09 -3.48 13.83
N GLN A 86 3.81 -4.55 13.47
CA GLN A 86 3.71 -5.16 12.14
C GLN A 86 2.31 -5.74 11.89
N LEU A 87 1.72 -6.41 12.89
CA LEU A 87 0.37 -6.97 12.79
C LEU A 87 -0.70 -5.87 12.74
N VAL A 88 -0.62 -4.87 13.61
CA VAL A 88 -1.54 -3.72 13.60
C VAL A 88 -1.52 -3.04 12.24
N MET A 89 -0.34 -2.76 11.69
CA MET A 89 -0.23 -2.11 10.38
C MET A 89 -0.74 -3.01 9.24
N THR A 90 -0.54 -4.33 9.33
CA THR A 90 -1.10 -5.30 8.38
C THR A 90 -2.63 -5.23 8.35
N PHE A 91 -3.27 -5.34 9.52
CA PHE A 91 -4.73 -5.33 9.63
C PHE A 91 -5.32 -3.95 9.39
N TRP A 92 -4.58 -2.89 9.69
CA TRP A 92 -4.95 -1.52 9.34
C TRP A 92 -5.12 -1.36 7.83
N LEU A 93 -4.11 -1.71 7.04
CA LEU A 93 -4.18 -1.60 5.58
C LEU A 93 -5.26 -2.52 4.98
N PHE A 94 -5.31 -3.76 5.46
CA PHE A 94 -6.31 -4.73 5.01
C PHE A 94 -7.73 -4.24 5.32
N GLY A 95 -7.95 -3.76 6.55
CA GLY A 95 -9.23 -3.25 7.03
C GLY A 95 -9.67 -2.01 6.26
N LEU A 96 -8.79 -1.03 6.05
CA LEU A 96 -9.11 0.17 5.28
C LEU A 96 -9.50 -0.16 3.83
N GLY A 97 -8.77 -1.06 3.17
CA GLY A 97 -9.11 -1.48 1.82
C GLY A 97 -10.44 -2.25 1.77
N LEU A 98 -10.66 -3.17 2.69
CA LEU A 98 -11.93 -3.92 2.77
C LEU A 98 -13.12 -2.99 3.04
N LEU A 99 -13.00 -2.10 4.02
CA LEU A 99 -14.05 -1.12 4.35
C LEU A 99 -14.31 -0.18 3.17
N SER A 100 -13.28 0.25 2.44
CA SER A 100 -13.46 1.03 1.21
C SER A 100 -14.27 0.29 0.15
N LEU A 101 -14.09 -1.03 -0.01
CA LEU A 101 -14.91 -1.83 -0.94
C LEU A 101 -16.36 -1.94 -0.47
N LEU A 102 -16.56 -2.12 0.84
CA LEU A 102 -17.91 -2.27 1.42
C LEU A 102 -18.73 -0.97 1.36
N LEU A 103 -18.09 0.19 1.49
CA LEU A 103 -18.76 1.49 1.35
C LEU A 103 -19.14 1.80 -0.10
N GLY A 104 -18.45 1.21 -1.09
CA GLY A 104 -18.64 1.54 -2.49
C GLY A 104 -18.01 2.89 -2.90
N PRO A 105 -18.11 3.27 -4.19
CA PRO A 105 -17.50 4.50 -4.70
C PRO A 105 -18.15 5.75 -4.08
N GLY A 106 -17.33 6.60 -3.47
CA GLY A 106 -17.74 7.86 -2.84
C GLY A 106 -16.66 8.43 -1.93
N SER A 107 -16.85 9.65 -1.42
CA SER A 107 -15.87 10.38 -0.60
C SER A 107 -15.42 9.57 0.63
N GLY A 108 -16.35 8.87 1.30
CA GLY A 108 -16.02 8.00 2.43
C GLY A 108 -15.00 6.90 2.10
N ALA A 109 -15.20 6.17 1.00
CA ALA A 109 -14.26 5.14 0.55
C ALA A 109 -12.91 5.74 0.17
N LEU A 110 -12.91 6.85 -0.56
CA LEU A 110 -11.69 7.54 -0.98
C LEU A 110 -10.86 8.05 0.20
N VAL A 111 -11.51 8.54 1.27
CA VAL A 111 -10.83 8.97 2.50
C VAL A 111 -10.15 7.80 3.21
N LEU A 112 -10.79 6.62 3.26
CA LEU A 112 -10.16 5.41 3.82
C LEU A 112 -8.93 4.99 3.00
N LEU A 113 -9.03 5.03 1.67
CA LEU A 113 -7.90 4.75 0.79
C LEU A 113 -6.77 5.76 1.02
N LEU A 114 -7.10 7.06 1.05
CA LEU A 114 -6.14 8.14 1.30
C LEU A 114 -5.39 7.92 2.62
N ALA A 115 -6.12 7.60 3.70
CA ALA A 115 -5.52 7.28 5.00
C ALA A 115 -4.55 6.09 4.90
N GLY A 116 -4.90 5.04 4.15
CA GLY A 116 -4.06 3.87 3.94
C GLY A 116 -2.77 4.18 3.18
N TYR A 117 -2.86 4.90 2.05
CA TYR A 117 -1.69 5.28 1.25
C TYR A 117 -0.79 6.29 1.97
N VAL A 118 -1.36 7.24 2.72
CA VAL A 118 -0.59 8.14 3.60
C VAL A 118 0.12 7.34 4.69
N SER A 119 -0.56 6.36 5.30
CA SER A 119 0.06 5.50 6.31
C SER A 119 1.28 4.77 5.75
N LEU A 120 1.22 4.26 4.52
CA LEU A 120 2.37 3.65 3.84
C LEU A 120 3.52 4.64 3.61
N ALA A 121 3.22 5.87 3.21
CA ALA A 121 4.21 6.91 2.98
C ALA A 121 5.04 7.23 4.24
N LEU A 122 4.41 7.11 5.41
CA LEU A 122 5.02 7.45 6.71
C LEU A 122 5.63 6.23 7.42
N VAL A 123 4.92 5.11 7.45
CA VAL A 123 5.28 3.94 8.26
C VAL A 123 6.29 3.03 7.56
N ASP A 124 6.23 2.87 6.23
CA ASP A 124 7.19 2.02 5.54
C ASP A 124 8.65 2.50 5.69
N PRO A 125 8.96 3.81 5.62
CA PRO A 125 10.31 4.30 5.90
C PRO A 125 10.79 4.01 7.32
N MET A 126 9.90 4.13 8.32
CA MET A 126 10.22 3.80 9.71
C MET A 126 10.52 2.30 9.86
N SER A 127 9.71 1.45 9.23
CA SER A 127 9.94 0.00 9.20
C SER A 127 11.24 -0.36 8.47
N ALA A 128 11.60 0.35 7.39
CA ALA A 128 12.86 0.13 6.68
C ALA A 128 14.08 0.45 7.57
N ARG A 129 14.05 1.57 8.30
CA ARG A 129 15.10 1.94 9.27
C ARG A 129 15.25 0.94 10.42
N ARG A 130 14.17 0.24 10.77
CA ARG A 130 14.16 -0.82 11.80
C ARG A 130 14.53 -2.21 11.26
N GLY A 131 14.84 -2.32 9.95
CA GLY A 131 15.13 -3.60 9.31
C GLY A 131 13.91 -4.50 9.12
N GLU A 132 12.68 -3.99 9.34
CA GLU A 132 11.43 -4.73 9.19
C GLU A 132 10.94 -4.77 7.73
N ALA A 133 11.30 -3.76 6.93
CA ALA A 133 11.02 -3.67 5.50
C ALA A 133 12.30 -3.43 4.70
N PRO A 134 12.26 -3.54 3.36
CA PRO A 134 13.46 -3.34 2.56
C PRO A 134 14.09 -1.95 2.70
N LEU A 135 15.42 -1.87 2.80
CA LEU A 135 16.16 -0.61 2.98
C LEU A 135 15.73 0.49 2.01
N PHE A 136 15.58 0.15 0.72
CA PHE A 136 15.21 1.14 -0.29
C PHE A 136 13.79 1.73 -0.11
N PHE A 137 12.92 1.11 0.69
CA PHE A 137 11.61 1.69 1.04
C PHE A 137 11.75 2.99 1.81
N GLU A 138 12.85 3.20 2.54
CA GLU A 138 13.10 4.45 3.28
C GLU A 138 12.94 5.69 2.39
N ARG A 139 13.47 5.62 1.17
CA ARG A 139 13.45 6.75 0.22
C ARG A 139 12.39 6.60 -0.85
N LEU A 140 12.11 5.37 -1.28
CA LEU A 140 11.17 5.11 -2.36
C LEU A 140 9.72 5.39 -1.94
N ARG A 141 9.31 4.93 -0.76
CA ARG A 141 7.89 4.92 -0.38
C ARG A 141 7.25 6.29 -0.29
N PRO A 142 7.86 7.31 0.33
CA PRO A 142 7.25 8.63 0.40
C PRO A 142 6.95 9.19 -0.99
N VAL A 143 7.93 9.09 -1.91
CA VAL A 143 7.79 9.59 -3.28
C VAL A 143 6.79 8.76 -4.08
N GLN A 144 6.85 7.43 -3.95
CA GLN A 144 5.94 6.51 -4.63
C GLN A 144 4.48 6.76 -4.24
N MET A 145 4.21 6.99 -2.94
CA MET A 145 2.86 7.20 -2.43
C MET A 145 2.28 8.58 -2.78
N LEU A 146 3.08 9.55 -3.26
CA LEU A 146 2.55 10.83 -3.75
C LEU A 146 1.56 10.62 -4.89
N VAL A 147 1.77 9.61 -5.74
CA VAL A 147 0.91 9.31 -6.89
C VAL A 147 -0.52 8.98 -6.43
N PRO A 148 -0.78 7.89 -5.68
CA PRO A 148 -2.13 7.59 -5.22
C PRO A 148 -2.69 8.67 -4.27
N VAL A 149 -1.86 9.27 -3.41
CA VAL A 149 -2.34 10.30 -2.46
C VAL A 149 -2.87 11.53 -3.19
N ALA A 150 -2.13 12.06 -4.17
CA ALA A 150 -2.59 13.21 -4.94
C ALA A 150 -3.84 12.87 -5.78
N SER A 151 -3.84 11.70 -6.45
CA SER A 151 -4.99 11.25 -7.25
C SER A 151 -6.26 11.09 -6.40
N LEU A 152 -6.15 10.44 -5.24
CA LEU A 152 -7.28 10.24 -4.35
C LEU A 152 -7.75 11.55 -3.70
N ALA A 153 -6.85 12.46 -3.34
CA ALA A 153 -7.23 13.76 -2.80
C ALA A 153 -8.07 14.57 -3.81
N VAL A 154 -7.67 14.57 -5.10
CA VAL A 154 -8.46 15.19 -6.16
C VAL A 154 -9.83 14.53 -6.31
N LEU A 155 -9.90 13.20 -6.25
CA LEU A 155 -11.16 12.47 -6.34
C LEU A 155 -12.07 12.71 -5.13
N VAL A 156 -11.52 12.87 -3.93
CA VAL A 156 -12.32 13.25 -2.74
C VAL A 156 -13.01 14.57 -2.98
N LEU A 157 -12.30 15.56 -3.52
CA LEU A 157 -12.85 16.88 -3.84
C LEU A 157 -13.85 16.87 -5.00
N TRP A 158 -13.87 15.81 -5.82
CA TRP A 158 -14.81 15.64 -6.93
C TRP A 158 -16.06 14.86 -6.51
N ALA A 159 -15.94 13.94 -5.56
CA ALA A 159 -16.99 13.00 -5.19
C ALA A 159 -18.09 13.59 -4.29
N ASP A 160 -17.96 14.87 -3.92
CA ASP A 160 -18.94 15.70 -3.21
C ASP A 160 -19.40 16.86 -4.12
#